data_AF-A0A960V623-F1
#
_entry.id   AF-A0A960V623-F1
#
_cell.length_a   1.000
_cell.length_b   1.000
_cell.length_c   1.000
_cell.angle_alpha   90.00
_cell.angle_beta   90.00
_cell.angle_gamma   90.00
#
_symmetry.space_group_name_H-M   'P 1'
#
loop_
_entity.id
_entity.type
_entity.pdbx_description
1 polymer ?
#
loop_
_entity_poly.entity_id
_entity_poly.type
_entity_poly.pdbx_seq_one_letter_code
_entity_poly.pdbx_strand_id
1 'polypeptide(L)'
;MSARQAFTKIQDLLFCDNLALYYILQNAPLPLLARVMNSADGRLAGSLLGIMNPAQREELNALMAGARQNPSTAKDEDARQGLVIIAGDLYARGLIRKSGPHFLGTPRSEELARPEH
;
A
#
# COMPACT_ATOMS: atom_id res chain seq x y z
N MET A 1 1.33 14.44 -21.87
CA MET A 1 0.70 14.71 -20.56
C MET A 1 1.10 13.58 -19.63
N SER A 2 1.99 13.86 -18.69
CA SER A 2 2.59 12.82 -17.83
C SER A 2 1.54 12.39 -16.78
N ALA A 3 1.24 11.10 -16.72
CA ALA A 3 0.43 10.54 -15.63
C ALA A 3 1.09 10.93 -14.30
N ARG A 4 0.47 11.87 -13.57
CA ARG A 4 0.92 12.26 -12.23
C ARG A 4 1.05 10.98 -11.41
N GLN A 5 2.26 10.67 -10.95
CA GLN A 5 2.54 9.54 -10.05
C GLN A 5 1.54 9.59 -8.90
N ALA A 6 0.56 8.67 -8.93
CA ALA A 6 -0.52 8.68 -7.96
C ALA A 6 0.00 8.30 -6.57
N PHE A 7 1.03 7.47 -6.48
CA PHE A 7 1.72 7.09 -5.26
C PHE A 7 3.21 7.45 -5.42
N THR A 8 3.76 8.23 -4.49
CA THR A 8 5.17 8.64 -4.51
C THR A 8 5.96 8.08 -3.34
N LYS A 9 5.28 7.68 -2.27
CA LYS A 9 5.87 7.11 -1.06
C LYS A 9 4.95 6.07 -0.46
N ILE A 10 5.52 5.17 0.35
CA ILE A 10 4.78 4.06 0.95
C ILE A 10 3.60 4.53 1.83
N GLN A 11 3.71 5.69 2.48
CA GLN A 11 2.65 6.25 3.33
C GLN A 11 1.39 6.61 2.53
N ASP A 12 1.49 6.77 1.20
CA ASP A 12 0.33 7.05 0.37
C ASP A 12 -0.65 5.86 0.31
N LEU A 13 -0.21 4.65 0.68
CA LEU A 13 -1.07 3.48 0.80
C LEU A 13 -2.09 3.60 1.93
N LEU A 14 -1.85 4.46 2.94
CA LEU A 14 -2.83 4.73 4.00
C LEU A 14 -4.09 5.44 3.48
N PHE A 15 -4.07 5.95 2.24
CA PHE A 15 -5.24 6.53 1.58
C PHE A 15 -6.06 5.51 0.77
N CYS A 16 -5.63 4.26 0.72
CA CYS A 16 -6.38 3.17 0.10
C CYS A 16 -7.41 2.62 1.09
N ASP A 17 -8.61 2.29 0.60
CA ASP A 17 -9.53 1.45 1.37
C ASP A 17 -9.03 -0.01 1.46
N ASN A 18 -9.71 -0.83 2.27
CA ASN A 18 -9.34 -2.23 2.46
C ASN A 18 -9.38 -3.05 1.16
N LEU A 19 -10.24 -2.69 0.21
CA LEU A 19 -10.33 -3.40 -1.07
C LEU A 19 -9.13 -3.06 -1.97
N ALA A 20 -8.75 -1.79 -2.03
CA ALA A 20 -7.55 -1.36 -2.73
C ALA A 20 -6.29 -1.98 -2.12
N LEU A 21 -6.17 -1.98 -0.79
CA LEU A 21 -5.08 -2.65 -0.07
C LEU A 21 -5.09 -4.17 -0.32
N TYR A 22 -6.27 -4.80 -0.37
CA TYR A 22 -6.39 -6.22 -0.76
C TYR A 22 -5.80 -6.48 -2.15
N TYR A 23 -6.15 -5.68 -3.16
CA TYR A 23 -5.57 -5.84 -4.50
C TYR A 23 -4.07 -5.63 -4.53
N ILE A 24 -3.54 -4.67 -3.77
CA ILE A 24 -2.10 -4.47 -3.63
C ILE A 24 -1.44 -5.73 -3.05
N LEU A 25 -2.01 -6.30 -1.98
CA LEU A 25 -1.49 -7.51 -1.37
C LEU A 25 -1.52 -8.73 -2.30
N GLN A 26 -2.56 -8.87 -3.12
CA GLN A 26 -2.66 -9.97 -4.10
C GLN A 26 -1.63 -9.87 -5.23
N ASN A 27 -1.14 -8.66 -5.54
CA ASN A 27 -0.17 -8.43 -6.59
C ASN A 27 1.27 -8.28 -6.07
N ALA A 28 1.47 -8.32 -4.75
CA ALA A 28 2.78 -8.17 -4.12
C ALA A 28 3.31 -9.53 -3.63
N PRO A 29 4.53 -9.92 -4.02
CA PRO A 29 5.16 -11.14 -3.50
C PRO A 29 5.35 -11.07 -1.97
N LEU A 30 5.06 -12.17 -1.26
CA LEU A 30 5.23 -12.29 0.19
C LEU A 30 6.64 -11.90 0.71
N PRO A 31 7.76 -12.27 0.05
CA PRO A 31 9.08 -11.83 0.48
C PRO A 31 9.30 -10.30 0.39
N LEU A 32 8.69 -9.65 -0.59
CA LEU A 32 8.70 -8.19 -0.72
C LEU A 32 7.90 -7.57 0.43
N LEU A 33 6.69 -8.10 0.68
CA LEU A 33 5.85 -7.65 1.78
C LEU A 33 6.56 -7.82 3.13
N ALA A 34 7.26 -8.93 3.36
CA ALA A 34 8.00 -9.16 4.60
C ALA A 34 9.05 -8.08 4.87
N ARG A 35 9.75 -7.61 3.83
CA ARG A 35 10.70 -6.50 3.95
C ARG A 35 10.02 -5.16 4.21
N VAL A 36 8.91 -4.88 3.51
CA VAL A 36 8.11 -3.68 3.78
C VAL A 36 7.64 -3.68 5.24
N MET A 37 7.11 -4.80 5.73
CA MET A 37 6.55 -4.95 7.07
C MET A 37 7.60 -4.77 8.19
N ASN A 38 8.87 -5.06 7.93
CA ASN A 38 9.95 -4.83 8.88
C ASN A 38 10.31 -3.34 9.05
N SER A 39 9.91 -2.47 8.12
CA SER A 39 10.28 -1.05 8.11
C SER A 39 9.09 -0.08 8.01
N ALA A 40 7.87 -0.58 7.77
CA ALA A 40 6.66 0.21 7.72
C ALA A 40 6.25 0.72 9.10
N ASP A 41 5.56 1.88 9.14
CA ASP A 41 4.96 2.35 10.38
C ASP A 41 3.80 1.43 10.82
N GLY A 42 3.54 1.42 12.13
CA GLY A 42 2.57 0.49 12.73
C GLY A 42 1.15 0.60 12.16
N ARG A 43 0.74 1.76 11.63
CA ARG A 43 -0.61 1.92 11.05
C ARG A 43 -0.71 1.20 9.72
N LEU A 44 0.28 1.38 8.85
CA LEU A 44 0.31 0.70 7.56
C LEU A 44 0.47 -0.81 7.76
N ALA A 45 1.41 -1.22 8.61
CA ALA A 45 1.63 -2.62 8.94
C ALA A 45 0.35 -3.28 9.48
N GLY A 46 -0.34 -2.63 10.42
CA GLY A 46 -1.61 -3.12 10.95
C GLY A 46 -2.71 -3.22 9.89
N SER A 47 -2.81 -2.24 8.99
CA SER A 47 -3.79 -2.23 7.90
C SER A 47 -3.57 -3.38 6.93
N LEU A 48 -2.31 -3.62 6.52
CA LEU A 48 -1.95 -4.72 5.63
C LEU A 48 -2.19 -6.09 6.29
N LEU A 49 -1.77 -6.26 7.55
CA LEU A 49 -2.03 -7.50 8.29
C LEU A 49 -3.52 -7.78 8.45
N GLY A 50 -4.32 -6.76 8.75
CA GLY A 50 -5.76 -6.89 8.94
C GLY A 50 -6.49 -7.49 7.75
N ILE A 51 -5.96 -7.32 6.54
CA ILE A 51 -6.55 -7.81 5.29
C ILE A 51 -6.08 -9.22 4.93
N MET A 52 -4.87 -9.61 5.35
CA MET A 52 -4.34 -10.95 5.09
C MET A 52 -5.12 -12.02 5.86
N ASN A 53 -5.22 -13.21 5.27
CA ASN A 53 -5.76 -14.39 5.95
C ASN A 53 -4.72 -15.01 6.92
N PRO A 54 -5.12 -15.93 7.82
CA PRO A 54 -4.20 -16.51 8.80
C PRO A 54 -2.96 -17.19 8.20
N ALA A 55 -3.11 -17.95 7.11
CA ALA A 55 -2.01 -18.66 6.47
C ALA A 55 -0.98 -17.69 5.87
N GLN A 56 -1.45 -16.63 5.21
CA GLN A 56 -0.59 -15.56 4.69
C GLN A 56 0.19 -14.86 5.81
N ARG A 57 -0.45 -14.60 6.96
CA ARG A 57 0.21 -13.96 8.11
C ARG A 57 1.30 -14.86 8.69
N GLU A 58 1.06 -16.16 8.78
CA GLU A 58 2.04 -17.13 9.28
C GLU A 58 3.28 -17.18 8.38
N GLU A 59 3.08 -17.31 7.07
CA GLU A 59 4.16 -17.32 6.09
C GLU A 59 4.93 -15.98 6.09
N LEU A 60 4.21 -14.86 6.11
CA LEU A 60 4.81 -13.53 6.21
C LEU A 60 5.68 -13.39 7.46
N ASN A 61 5.21 -13.87 8.62
CA ASN A 61 5.96 -13.82 9.87
C ASN A 61 7.27 -14.62 9.78
N ALA A 62 7.26 -15.80 9.16
CA ALA A 62 8.46 -16.60 8.93
C ALA A 62 9.47 -15.85 8.04
N LEU A 63 8.99 -15.23 6.95
CA LEU A 63 9.83 -14.43 6.04
C LEU A 63 10.37 -13.16 6.73
N MET A 64 9.57 -12.51 7.57
CA MET A 64 10.00 -11.35 8.35
C MET A 64 11.12 -11.72 9.32
N ALA A 65 11.03 -12.87 9.99
CA ALA A 65 12.08 -13.37 10.87
C ALA A 65 13.39 -13.59 10.10
N GLY A 66 13.34 -14.21 8.92
CA GLY A 66 14.50 -14.38 8.04
C GLY A 66 15.10 -13.04 7.59
N ALA A 67 14.26 -12.08 7.19
CA ALA A 67 14.73 -10.76 6.79
C ALA A 67 15.38 -9.97 7.95
N ARG A 68 14.93 -10.15 9.20
CA ARG A 68 15.56 -9.53 10.39
C ARG A 68 16.94 -10.11 10.71
N GLN A 69 17.18 -11.37 10.36
CA GLN A 69 18.51 -11.99 10.52
C GLN A 69 19.53 -11.48 9.50
N ASN A 70 19.08 -10.90 8.39
CA ASN A 70 19.93 -10.27 7.37
C ASN A 70 19.41 -8.86 7.02
N PRO A 71 19.57 -7.90 7.96
CA PRO A 71 19.03 -6.56 7.81
C PRO A 71 19.73 -5.83 6.65
N SER A 72 18.97 -5.12 5.83
CA SER A 72 19.52 -4.35 4.71
C SER A 72 18.59 -3.20 4.38
N THR A 73 18.98 -1.99 4.77
CA THR A 73 18.22 -0.77 4.52
C THR A 73 17.96 -0.55 3.02
N ALA A 74 18.93 -0.88 2.17
CA ALA A 74 18.77 -0.78 0.72
C ALA A 74 17.66 -1.73 0.21
N LYS A 75 17.69 -3.00 0.60
CA LYS A 75 16.65 -3.97 0.19
C LYS A 75 15.27 -3.62 0.75
N ASP A 76 15.22 -3.02 1.93
CA ASP A 76 13.97 -2.62 2.55
C ASP A 76 13.39 -1.37 1.85
N GLU A 77 14.24 -0.43 1.41
CA GLU A 77 13.83 0.69 0.57
C GLU A 77 13.39 0.23 -0.83
N ASP A 78 14.13 -0.69 -1.46
CA ASP A 78 13.76 -1.28 -2.74
C ASP A 78 12.39 -1.98 -2.64
N ALA A 79 12.13 -2.68 -1.53
CA ALA A 79 10.85 -3.32 -1.28
C ALA A 79 9.71 -2.29 -1.10
N ARG A 80 9.95 -1.19 -0.39
CA ARG A 80 8.97 -0.09 -0.26
C ARG A 80 8.66 0.52 -1.62
N GLN A 81 9.68 0.81 -2.42
CA GLN A 81 9.52 1.38 -3.75
C GLN A 81 8.80 0.40 -4.69
N GLY A 82 9.13 -0.89 -4.61
CA GLY A 82 8.43 -1.94 -5.35
C GLY A 82 6.94 -1.99 -5.04
N LEU A 83 6.55 -1.86 -3.76
CA LEU A 83 5.15 -1.84 -3.37
C LEU A 83 4.42 -0.56 -3.86
N VAL A 84 5.12 0.58 -3.87
CA VAL A 84 4.61 1.84 -4.44
C VAL A 84 4.37 1.71 -5.95
N ILE A 85 5.29 1.07 -6.67
CA ILE A 85 5.15 0.80 -8.12
C ILE A 85 3.92 -0.08 -8.37
N ILE A 86 3.77 -1.19 -7.63
CA ILE A 86 2.60 -2.08 -7.75
C ILE A 86 1.29 -1.31 -7.55
N ALA A 87 1.21 -0.48 -6.50
CA ALA A 87 0.03 0.35 -6.25
C ALA A 87 -0.21 1.38 -7.37
N GLY A 88 0.87 2.00 -7.88
CA GLY A 88 0.83 2.91 -9.02
C GLY A 88 0.26 2.26 -10.28
N ASP A 89 0.71 1.05 -10.61
CA ASP A 89 0.25 0.29 -11.77
C ASP A 89 -1.22 -0.11 -11.65
N LEU A 90 -1.64 -0.58 -10.46
CA LEU A 90 -3.04 -0.91 -10.19
C LEU A 90 -3.94 0.34 -10.31
N TYR A 91 -3.46 1.49 -9.86
CA TYR A 91 -4.20 2.76 -9.96
C TYR A 91 -4.29 3.25 -11.41
N ALA A 92 -3.19 3.20 -12.16
CA ALA A 92 -3.16 3.60 -13.56
C ALA A 92 -4.11 2.76 -14.42
N ARG A 93 -4.28 1.48 -14.06
CA ARG A 93 -5.25 0.56 -14.69
C ARG A 93 -6.69 0.74 -14.19
N GLY A 94 -6.93 1.65 -13.25
CA GLY A 94 -8.25 1.89 -12.66
C GLY A 94 -8.75 0.78 -11.74
N LEU A 95 -7.88 -0.14 -11.30
CA LEU A 95 -8.25 -1.28 -10.45
C LEU A 95 -8.35 -0.90 -8.98
N ILE A 96 -7.63 0.14 -8.55
CA ILE A 96 -7.73 0.71 -7.21
C ILE A 96 -7.93 2.22 -7.26
N ARG A 97 -8.43 2.79 -6.17
CA ARG A 97 -8.61 4.24 -6.01
C ARG A 97 -8.14 4.65 -4.62
N LYS A 98 -7.75 5.92 -4.46
CA LYS A 98 -7.56 6.53 -3.15
C LYS A 98 -8.94 7.00 -2.65
N SER A 99 -9.41 6.39 -1.57
CA SER A 99 -10.78 6.55 -1.03
C SER A 99 -10.80 6.61 0.51
N GLY A 100 -9.63 6.54 1.16
CA GLY A 100 -9.50 6.47 2.62
C GLY A 100 -9.99 7.73 3.35
N PRO A 101 -10.46 7.59 4.61
CA PRO A 101 -11.14 8.64 5.37
C PRO A 101 -10.25 9.81 5.84
N HIS A 102 -8.94 9.74 5.62
CA HIS A 102 -7.99 10.78 6.00
C HIS A 102 -7.28 11.38 4.78
N PHE A 103 -8.06 11.93 3.85
CA PHE A 103 -7.58 12.98 2.97
C PHE A 103 -7.23 14.20 3.85
N LEU A 104 -6.01 14.71 3.76
CA LEU A 104 -5.47 15.81 4.58
C LEU A 104 -6.40 17.04 4.61
N GLY A 105 -7.31 17.13 5.58
CA GLY A 105 -7.96 18.36 6.05
C GLY A 105 -8.61 19.28 5.00
N THR A 106 -8.81 18.81 3.77
CA THR A 106 -9.57 19.50 2.74
C THR A 106 -10.79 18.65 2.45
N PRO A 107 -12.01 19.18 2.52
CA PRO A 107 -13.17 18.46 2.04
C PRO A 107 -12.87 17.99 0.61
N ARG A 108 -13.32 16.78 0.25
CA ARG A 108 -13.56 16.42 -1.15
C ARG A 108 -14.20 17.65 -1.77
N SER A 109 -13.53 18.32 -2.71
CA SER A 109 -14.05 19.52 -3.34
C SER A 109 -15.51 19.25 -3.66
N GLU A 110 -16.41 20.11 -3.18
CA GLU A 110 -17.84 20.11 -3.49
C GLU A 110 -18.11 20.38 -4.99
N GLU A 111 -17.21 19.96 -5.88
CA GLU A 111 -17.26 20.18 -7.32
C GLU A 111 -17.89 18.99 -8.05
N LEU A 112 -18.46 18.03 -7.32
CA LEU A 112 -19.34 16.97 -7.85
C LEU A 112 -20.73 16.99 -7.20
N ALA A 113 -21.10 18.09 -6.53
CA ALA A 113 -22.46 18.34 -6.04
C ALA A 113 -23.27 19.27 -6.97
N ARG A 114 -22.91 19.33 -8.26
CA ARG A 114 -23.78 19.91 -9.30
C ARG A 114 -23.94 18.91 -10.44
N PRO A 115 -25.11 18.27 -10.58
CA PRO A 115 -25.73 18.24 -11.89
C PRO A 115 -26.23 19.65 -12.18
N GLU A 116 -25.71 20.25 -13.23
CA GLU A 116 -26.36 21.38 -13.88
C GLU A 116 -27.67 20.90 -14.54
N HIS A 117 -28.67 21.79 -14.48
CA HIS A 117 -30.06 21.73 -14.97
C HIS A 117 -31.10 21.09 -14.05
#